data_AF-A0A813LZR8-F1
#
_entry.id   AF-A0A813LZR8-F1
#
_cell.length_a   1.000
_cell.length_b   1.000
_cell.length_c   1.000
_cell.angle_alpha   90.00
_cell.angle_beta   90.00
_cell.angle_gamma   90.00
#
_symmetry.space_group_name_H-M   'P 1'
#
loop_
_entity.id
_entity.type
_entity.pdbx_description
1 polymer ?
#
loop_
_entity_poly.entity_id
_entity_poly.type
_entity_poly.pdbx_seq_one_letter_code
_entity_poly.pdbx_strand_id
1 'polypeptide(L)'
;MLAEYQQRIQRIVTDQGDGSDIFSGEAASIAETALSATDWDPRKAFLAARNLAHTVQSTRRLVRHRGCNENFAVDAVLAGLTAGEMKPKLAAALLLGEALPPVAQAQQAPLKDRGPPKVTAKPAAAEPSEDEYCSVM
;
A
#
# COMPACT_ATOMS: atom_id res chain seq x y z
N MET A 1 26.04 -7.33 12.77
CA MET A 1 24.71 -6.76 13.09
C MET A 1 23.87 -6.39 11.86
N LEU A 2 24.23 -5.42 11.00
CA LEU A 2 23.36 -5.03 9.86
C LEU A 2 23.03 -6.20 8.90
N ALA A 3 24.01 -7.03 8.56
CA ALA A 3 23.82 -8.21 7.70
C ALA A 3 22.85 -9.25 8.29
N GLU A 4 22.81 -9.41 9.62
CA GLU A 4 21.89 -10.34 10.29
C GLU A 4 20.44 -9.82 10.24
N TYR A 5 20.25 -8.50 10.35
CA TYR A 5 18.94 -7.89 10.20
C TYR A 5 18.43 -8.01 8.76
N GLN A 6 19.30 -7.77 7.78
CA GLN A 6 18.98 -7.96 6.37
C GLN A 6 18.56 -9.40 6.09
N GLN A 7 19.29 -10.41 6.60
CA GLN A 7 18.91 -11.82 6.46
C GLN A 7 17.57 -12.15 7.12
N ARG A 8 17.29 -11.59 8.31
CA ARG A 8 16.00 -11.78 8.99
C ARG A 8 14.84 -11.19 8.20
N ILE A 9 15.03 -9.99 7.65
CA ILE A 9 14.00 -9.33 6.82
C ILE A 9 13.79 -10.12 5.52
N GLN A 10 14.87 -10.56 4.87
CA GLN A 10 14.80 -11.40 3.66
C GLN A 10 14.01 -12.69 3.90
N ARG A 11 14.29 -13.42 4.99
CA ARG A 11 13.54 -14.64 5.34
C ARG A 11 12.05 -14.38 5.48
N ILE A 12 11.67 -13.25 6.06
CA ILE A 12 10.25 -12.97 6.30
C ILE A 12 9.55 -12.55 5.01
N VAL A 13 10.25 -11.85 4.12
CA VAL A 13 9.76 -11.56 2.77
C VAL A 13 9.55 -12.86 1.97
N THR A 14 10.44 -13.85 2.11
CA THR A 14 10.29 -15.15 1.44
C THR A 14 9.21 -16.03 2.08
N ASP A 15 9.12 -16.08 3.41
CA ASP A 15 8.18 -16.95 4.14
C ASP A 15 6.73 -16.50 4.01
N GLN A 16 6.49 -15.20 3.75
CA GLN A 16 5.14 -14.65 3.51
C GLN A 16 4.74 -14.65 2.03
N GLY A 17 5.61 -15.10 1.12
CA GLY A 17 5.20 -15.40 -0.23
C GLY A 17 4.30 -16.63 -0.21
N ASP A 18 2.97 -16.46 -0.23
CA ASP A 18 1.96 -17.52 -0.38
C ASP A 18 2.13 -18.32 -1.68
N GLY A 19 3.22 -19.07 -1.82
CA GLY A 19 3.58 -19.85 -3.01
C GLY A 19 3.82 -19.03 -4.29
N SER A 20 3.83 -17.70 -4.22
CA SER A 20 4.06 -16.82 -5.38
C SER A 20 5.53 -16.50 -5.55
N ASP A 21 6.04 -16.63 -6.78
CA ASP A 21 7.40 -16.32 -7.29
C ASP A 21 8.01 -14.99 -6.83
N ILE A 22 8.27 -14.81 -5.54
CA ILE A 22 9.26 -13.85 -5.05
C ILE A 22 10.52 -14.68 -4.87
N PHE A 23 11.41 -14.60 -5.85
CA PHE A 23 12.67 -15.33 -5.82
C PHE A 23 13.53 -14.79 -4.67
N SER A 24 14.37 -15.65 -4.07
CA SER A 24 15.26 -15.27 -2.97
C SER A 24 16.15 -14.06 -3.30
N GLY A 25 16.50 -13.87 -4.57
CA GLY A 25 17.23 -12.69 -5.05
C GLY A 25 16.44 -11.39 -4.98
N GLU A 26 15.11 -11.43 -5.14
CA GLU A 26 14.25 -10.24 -5.10
C GLU A 26 13.93 -9.82 -3.66
N ALA A 27 13.90 -10.78 -2.74
CA ALA A 27 13.76 -10.51 -1.32
C ALA A 27 14.90 -9.65 -0.78
N ALA A 28 16.11 -9.77 -1.35
CA ALA A 28 17.25 -8.93 -1.01
C ALA A 28 17.02 -7.46 -1.40
N SER A 29 16.60 -7.20 -2.64
CA SER A 29 16.30 -5.84 -3.12
C SER A 29 15.16 -5.19 -2.34
N ILE A 30 14.12 -5.95 -2.00
CA ILE A 30 12.99 -5.49 -1.17
C ILE A 30 13.48 -5.11 0.23
N ALA A 31 14.31 -5.96 0.85
CA ALA A 31 14.83 -5.72 2.19
C ALA A 31 15.76 -4.49 2.23
N GLU A 32 16.62 -4.33 1.23
CA GLU A 32 17.52 -3.17 1.11
C GLU A 32 16.75 -1.87 0.88
N THR A 33 15.75 -1.89 0.01
CA THR A 33 14.87 -0.74 -0.23
C THR A 33 14.13 -0.33 1.04
N ALA A 34 13.62 -1.31 1.78
CA ALA A 34 12.91 -1.06 3.03
C ALA A 34 13.83 -0.50 4.13
N LEU A 35 15.05 -1.03 4.27
CA LEU A 35 16.05 -0.50 5.21
C LEU A 35 16.43 0.94 4.85
N SER A 36 16.63 1.21 3.57
CA SER A 36 16.96 2.55 3.07
C SER A 36 15.83 3.55 3.32
N ALA A 37 14.56 3.13 3.19
CA ALA A 37 13.40 3.97 3.41
C ALA A 37 13.11 4.29 4.89
N THR A 38 13.71 3.55 5.83
CA THR A 38 13.43 3.69 7.27
C THR A 38 14.65 4.11 8.08
N ASP A 39 15.60 4.80 7.47
CA ASP A 39 16.86 5.23 8.10
C ASP A 39 17.60 4.07 8.81
N TRP A 40 17.50 2.86 8.25
CA TRP A 40 18.09 1.63 8.79
C TRP A 40 17.56 1.21 10.18
N ASP A 41 16.40 1.72 10.63
CA ASP A 41 15.72 1.24 11.83
C ASP A 41 15.13 -0.16 11.60
N PRO A 42 15.62 -1.22 12.25
CA PRO A 42 15.20 -2.59 11.98
C PRO A 42 13.72 -2.86 12.31
N ARG A 43 13.12 -2.15 13.27
CA ARG A 43 11.71 -2.35 13.62
C ARG A 43 10.79 -1.79 12.55
N LYS A 44 11.12 -0.60 12.03
CA LYS A 44 10.38 0.03 10.95
C LYS A 44 10.64 -0.66 9.61
N ALA A 45 11.90 -1.00 9.33
CA ALA A 45 12.31 -1.71 8.12
C ALA A 45 11.55 -3.03 7.97
N PHE A 46 11.29 -3.73 9.07
CA PHE A 46 10.51 -4.96 9.07
C PHE A 46 9.08 -4.76 8.52
N LEU A 47 8.36 -3.80 9.10
CA LEU A 47 7.01 -3.43 8.66
C LEU A 47 7.02 -2.90 7.21
N ALA A 48 8.00 -2.08 6.87
CA ALA A 48 8.17 -1.52 5.54
C ALA A 48 8.42 -2.61 4.50
N ALA A 49 9.33 -3.55 4.76
CA ALA A 49 9.64 -4.66 3.86
C ALA A 49 8.44 -5.56 3.63
N ARG A 50 7.67 -5.88 4.69
CA ARG A 50 6.44 -6.65 4.58
C ARG A 50 5.42 -5.96 3.68
N ASN A 51 5.17 -4.67 3.91
CA ASN A 51 4.23 -3.90 3.12
C ASN A 51 4.70 -3.76 1.67
N LEU A 52 6.00 -3.57 1.45
CA LEU A 52 6.62 -3.49 0.12
C LEU A 52 6.49 -4.80 -0.65
N ALA A 53 6.74 -5.94 -0.01
CA ALA A 53 6.57 -7.26 -0.63
C ALA A 53 5.11 -7.46 -1.08
N HIS A 54 4.15 -7.11 -0.23
CA HIS A 54 2.72 -7.20 -0.55
C HIS A 54 2.33 -6.27 -1.70
N THR A 55 2.85 -5.04 -1.77
CA THR A 55 2.54 -4.10 -2.86
C THR A 55 3.18 -4.54 -4.18
N VAL A 56 4.41 -5.05 -4.16
CA VAL A 56 5.08 -5.65 -5.34
C VAL A 56 4.26 -6.82 -5.87
N GLN A 57 3.86 -7.74 -4.99
CA GLN A 57 3.04 -8.89 -5.35
C GLN A 57 1.68 -8.45 -5.91
N SER A 58 1.01 -7.50 -5.27
CA SER A 58 -0.26 -6.93 -5.73
C SER A 58 -0.13 -6.30 -7.11
N THR A 59 0.97 -5.58 -7.37
CA THR A 59 1.24 -4.94 -8.66
C THR A 59 1.42 -5.99 -9.75
N ARG A 60 2.24 -7.03 -9.50
CA ARG A 60 2.42 -8.15 -10.43
C ARG A 60 1.12 -8.89 -10.72
N ARG A 61 0.29 -9.15 -9.70
CA ARG A 61 -1.04 -9.75 -9.91
C ARG A 61 -1.91 -8.88 -10.81
N LEU A 62 -1.95 -7.57 -10.58
CA LEU A 62 -2.73 -6.64 -11.41
C LEU A 62 -2.26 -6.62 -12.87
N VAL A 63 -0.94 -6.62 -13.08
CA VAL A 63 -0.34 -6.69 -14.42
C VAL A 63 -0.72 -8.00 -15.14
N ARG A 64 -0.63 -9.15 -14.44
CA ARG A 64 -1.06 -10.46 -14.97
C ARG A 64 -2.54 -10.49 -15.31
N HIS A 65 -3.40 -9.95 -14.43
CA HIS A 65 -4.85 -9.86 -14.69
C HIS A 65 -5.20 -8.98 -15.90
N ARG A 66 -4.33 -8.03 -16.27
CA ARG A 66 -4.49 -7.20 -17.48
C ARG A 66 -3.96 -7.87 -18.76
N GLY A 67 -3.55 -9.14 -18.68
CA GLY A 67 -3.13 -9.94 -19.83
C GLY A 67 -1.65 -9.87 -20.15
N CYS A 68 -0.84 -9.19 -19.32
CA CYS A 68 0.61 -9.21 -19.48
C CYS A 68 1.21 -10.37 -18.70
N ASN A 69 1.68 -11.40 -19.43
CA ASN A 69 2.31 -12.58 -18.85
C ASN A 69 3.81 -12.40 -18.56
N GLU A 70 4.38 -11.24 -18.91
CA GLU A 70 5.77 -10.94 -18.61
C GLU A 70 5.96 -10.70 -17.11
N ASN A 71 6.93 -11.41 -16.54
CA ASN A 71 7.36 -11.16 -15.17
C ASN A 71 8.29 -9.95 -15.16
N PHE A 72 7.77 -8.80 -14.75
CA PHE A 72 8.57 -7.60 -14.53
C PHE A 72 9.59 -7.84 -13.41
N ALA A 73 10.85 -7.50 -13.67
CA ALA A 73 11.91 -7.50 -12.67
C ALA A 73 11.51 -6.65 -11.45
N VAL A 74 11.93 -7.07 -10.25
CA VAL A 74 11.54 -6.37 -9.01
C VAL A 74 11.91 -4.88 -9.05
N ASP A 75 13.06 -4.54 -9.62
CA ASP A 75 13.52 -3.14 -9.71
C ASP A 75 12.60 -2.28 -10.57
N ALA A 76 12.07 -2.84 -11.67
CA ALA A 76 11.08 -2.15 -12.50
C ALA A 76 9.76 -1.94 -11.73
N VAL A 77 9.32 -2.96 -10.99
CA VAL A 77 8.11 -2.86 -10.15
C VAL A 77 8.29 -1.84 -9.04
N LEU A 78 9.46 -1.81 -8.39
CA LEU A 78 9.79 -0.83 -7.37
C LEU A 78 9.82 0.59 -7.94
N ALA A 79 10.43 0.79 -9.11
CA ALA A 79 10.41 2.09 -9.80
C ALA A 79 8.98 2.54 -10.15
N GLY A 80 8.15 1.62 -10.67
CA GLY A 80 6.74 1.87 -10.94
C GLY A 80 5.94 2.18 -9.68
N LEU A 81 6.22 1.50 -8.56
CA LEU A 81 5.62 1.79 -7.25
C LEU A 81 6.03 3.17 -6.74
N THR A 82 7.29 3.54 -6.84
CA THR A 82 7.76 4.89 -6.46
C THR A 82 7.08 5.97 -7.29
N ALA A 83 6.98 5.79 -8.61
CA ALA A 83 6.30 6.72 -9.51
C ALA A 83 4.77 6.75 -9.28
N GLY A 84 4.18 5.63 -8.88
CA GLY A 84 2.76 5.47 -8.55
C GLY A 84 2.41 5.76 -7.10
N GLU A 85 3.25 6.46 -6.34
CA GLU A 85 3.04 6.80 -4.91
C GLU A 85 2.71 5.57 -4.03
N MET A 86 3.39 4.45 -4.28
CA MET A 86 3.20 3.17 -3.59
C MET A 86 1.81 2.54 -3.79
N LYS A 87 1.02 3.02 -4.75
CA LYS A 87 -0.29 2.45 -5.10
C LYS A 87 -0.14 1.39 -6.20
N PRO A 88 -0.46 0.10 -5.94
CA PRO A 88 -0.27 -0.97 -6.92
C PRO A 88 -1.00 -0.78 -8.25
N LYS A 89 -2.18 -0.15 -8.22
CA LYS A 89 -2.98 0.13 -9.43
C LYS A 89 -2.29 1.15 -10.35
N LEU A 90 -1.70 2.20 -9.79
CA LEU A 90 -0.99 3.23 -10.57
C LEU A 90 0.34 2.69 -11.08
N ALA A 91 1.06 1.94 -10.24
CA ALA A 91 2.28 1.26 -10.63
C ALA A 91 2.04 0.28 -11.79
N ALA A 92 0.98 -0.52 -11.73
CA ALA A 92 0.62 -1.44 -12.82
C ALA A 92 0.27 -0.69 -14.12
N ALA A 93 -0.48 0.42 -14.03
CA ALA A 93 -0.79 1.25 -15.19
C ALA A 93 0.48 1.83 -15.83
N LEU A 94 1.41 2.34 -15.01
CA LEU A 94 2.70 2.87 -15.47
C LEU A 94 3.57 1.80 -16.15
N LEU A 95 3.67 0.60 -15.55
CA LEU A 95 4.44 -0.51 -16.12
C LEU A 95 3.89 -0.96 -17.48
N LEU A 96 2.58 -0.83 -17.69
CA LEU A 96 1.90 -1.17 -18.93
C LEU A 96 1.91 -0.02 -19.96
N GLY A 97 2.50 1.13 -19.62
CA GLY A 97 2.51 2.31 -20.48
C GLY A 97 1.13 2.97 -20.64
N GLU A 98 0.19 2.69 -19.75
CA GLU A 98 -1.12 3.36 -19.76
C GLU A 98 -0.97 4.81 -19.32
N ALA A 99 -1.71 5.71 -19.97
CA ALA A 99 -1.82 7.09 -19.52
C ALA A 99 -2.41 7.11 -18.10
N LEU A 100 -1.62 7.57 -17.13
CA LEU A 100 -2.10 7.75 -15.76
C LEU A 100 -3.35 8.65 -15.79
N PRO A 101 -4.42 8.28 -15.07
CA PRO A 101 -5.54 9.19 -14.90
C PRO A 101 -4.96 10.49 -14.31
N PRO A 102 -5.33 11.67 -14.84
CA PRO A 102 -4.83 12.93 -14.31
C PRO A 102 -5.10 12.91 -12.81
N VAL A 103 -4.04 12.96 -12.01
CA VAL A 103 -4.16 13.13 -10.57
C VAL A 103 -4.99 14.38 -10.43
N ALA A 104 -6.22 14.24 -9.94
CA ALA A 104 -7.02 15.39 -9.57
C ALA A 104 -6.17 16.11 -8.53
N GLN A 105 -5.45 17.15 -8.98
CA GLN A 105 -4.87 18.12 -8.10
C GLN A 105 -6.09 18.62 -7.34
N ALA A 106 -6.26 18.15 -6.11
CA ALA A 106 -7.16 18.77 -5.19
C ALA A 106 -6.67 20.20 -5.14
N GLN A 107 -7.34 21.06 -5.92
CA GLN A 107 -7.13 22.48 -5.91
C GLN A 107 -7.22 22.84 -4.44
N GLN A 108 -6.08 23.16 -3.85
CA GLN A 108 -6.06 23.83 -2.56
C GLN A 108 -6.86 25.10 -2.82
N ALA A 109 -8.15 25.04 -2.46
CA ALA A 109 -8.99 26.22 -2.47
C ALA A 109 -8.22 27.26 -1.63
N PRO A 110 -7.94 28.45 -2.17
CA PRO A 110 -7.22 29.47 -1.41
C PRO A 110 -7.97 29.66 -0.08
N LEU A 111 -7.23 29.66 1.03
CA LEU A 111 -7.76 29.95 2.36
C LEU A 111 -8.50 31.30 2.29
N LYS A 112 -9.81 31.26 2.08
CA LYS A 112 -10.69 32.41 2.26
C LYS A 112 -11.10 32.41 3.71
N ASP A 113 -10.70 33.48 4.40
CA ASP A 113 -11.14 33.91 5.72
C ASP A 113 -12.51 33.36 6.11
N ARG A 114 -12.52 32.30 6.93
CA ARG A 114 -13.71 31.94 7.71
C ARG A 114 -13.51 32.48 9.10
N GLY A 115 -14.29 33.52 9.41
CA GLY A 115 -14.41 34.11 10.74
C GLY A 115 -14.83 33.10 11.82
N PRO A 116 -14.98 33.56 13.08
CA PRO A 116 -15.02 32.69 14.24
C PRO A 116 -16.22 31.72 14.21
N PRO A 117 -16.06 30.50 14.78
CA PRO A 117 -17.07 29.45 14.71
C PRO A 117 -18.34 29.84 15.47
N LYS A 118 -19.47 29.88 14.75
CA LYS A 118 -20.80 29.90 15.38
C LYS A 118 -21.04 28.55 16.06
N VAL A 119 -21.09 28.59 17.38
CA VAL A 119 -21.56 27.51 18.25
C VAL A 119 -23.03 27.22 17.91
N THR A 120 -23.29 26.12 17.20
CA THR A 120 -24.65 25.59 17.07
C THR A 120 -24.85 24.51 18.13
N ALA A 121 -25.75 24.82 19.05
CA ALA A 121 -26.15 24.00 20.18
C ALA A 121 -26.72 22.63 19.75
N LYS A 122 -26.37 21.63 20.55
CA LYS A 122 -26.89 20.26 20.55
C LYS A 122 -28.30 20.23 21.15
N PRO A 123 -29.32 19.59 20.54
CA PRO A 123 -30.48 19.09 21.27
C PRO A 123 -30.24 17.64 21.70
N ALA A 124 -30.79 17.31 22.86
CA ALA A 124 -30.67 16.03 23.55
C ALA A 124 -31.75 15.02 23.13
N ALA A 125 -31.39 13.74 23.26
CA ALA A 125 -32.17 12.57 23.68
C ALA A 125 -33.61 12.36 23.17
N ALA A 126 -33.80 11.25 22.44
CA ALA A 126 -34.99 10.41 22.52
C ALA A 126 -34.61 8.96 22.12
N GLU A 127 -34.69 8.03 23.06
CA GLU A 127 -34.78 6.58 22.78
C GLU A 127 -36.14 6.27 22.13
N PRO A 128 -36.24 5.23 21.28
CA PRO A 128 -37.02 4.04 21.67
C PRO A 128 -36.42 2.73 21.09
N SER A 129 -36.27 1.68 21.90
CA SER A 129 -37.23 0.61 22.26
C SER A 129 -37.14 -0.61 21.34
N GLU A 130 -36.99 -1.75 21.99
CA GLU A 130 -36.90 -3.12 21.48
C GLU A 130 -38.16 -3.55 20.71
N ASP A 131 -38.06 -4.71 20.06
CA ASP A 131 -39.10 -5.51 19.37
C ASP A 131 -39.09 -5.45 17.84
N GLU A 132 -38.22 -6.24 17.21
CA GLU A 132 -38.57 -6.88 15.95
C GLU A 132 -38.20 -8.38 15.96
N TYR A 133 -39.27 -9.17 16.03
CA TYR A 133 -39.35 -10.60 16.24
C TYR A 133 -38.85 -11.37 15.01
N CYS A 134 -37.93 -12.31 15.22
CA CYS A 134 -37.62 -13.35 14.24
C CYS A 134 -38.87 -14.22 14.00
N SER A 135 -39.48 -14.12 12.83
CA SER A 135 -40.44 -15.10 12.35
C SER A 135 -39.67 -16.21 11.62
N VAL A 136 -39.37 -17.27 12.36
CA VAL A 136 -39.00 -18.58 11.81
C VAL A 136 -40.05 -19.56 12.31
N MET A 137 -41.04 -19.85 11.47
CA MET A 137 -41.63 -21.18 11.25
C MET A 137 -42.38 -21.16 9.92
#